data_AF-A0A5S9MF14-F1
#
_entry.id   AF-A0A5S9MF14-F1
#
_cell.length_a   1.000
_cell.length_b   1.000
_cell.length_c   1.000
_cell.angle_alpha   90.00
_cell.angle_beta   90.00
_cell.angle_gamma   90.00
#
_symmetry.space_group_name_H-M   'P 1'
#
loop_
_entity.id
_entity.type
_entity.pdbx_description
1 polymer ?
#
loop_
_entity_poly.entity_id
_entity_poly.type
_entity_poly.pdbx_seq_one_letter_code
_entity_poly.pdbx_strand_id
1 'polypeptide(L)'
;MNIDDNQFEILQKLAKKKIHKPIYLFNQHGRILYTSHPMITSLEWMHILPFFQSRTTHFFSMIHAKQTFSIFPIDLNEQTCDYLVILAFIHPQNKTLHGIIAKAVNEMSIARMRQYAALQTAKRARNEGFRKWIERASSSQQDPLHFAQAFGLNAEYRYLCMICQLDERSDTTCFMKQQMVLDQMVDLLESALPSCPFPAFLFVKGDMGVVLMEETGSWPEVSGRLSSFF
;
A
#
# COMPACT_ATOMS: atom_id res chain seq x y z
N MET A 1 -3.55 -2.39 4.98
CA MET A 1 -3.12 -3.81 4.82
C MET A 1 -2.51 -4.24 6.13
N ASN A 2 -3.09 -5.24 6.79
CA ASN A 2 -2.57 -5.72 8.07
C ASN A 2 -1.48 -6.75 7.81
N ILE A 3 -0.42 -6.67 8.62
CA ILE A 3 0.63 -7.67 8.70
C ILE A 3 0.04 -8.99 9.20
N ASP A 4 0.46 -10.11 8.63
CA ASP A 4 0.08 -11.43 9.14
C ASP A 4 0.76 -11.72 10.50
N ASP A 5 0.13 -12.54 11.35
CA ASP A 5 0.61 -12.80 12.71
C ASP A 5 2.04 -13.37 12.74
N ASN A 6 2.46 -14.12 11.72
CA ASN A 6 3.79 -14.71 11.64
C ASN A 6 4.88 -13.66 11.33
N GLN A 7 4.61 -12.75 10.39
CA GLN A 7 5.48 -11.60 10.08
C GLN A 7 5.59 -10.67 11.29
N PHE A 8 4.49 -10.45 12.00
CA PHE A 8 4.49 -9.68 13.24
C PHE A 8 5.42 -10.33 14.29
N GLU A 9 5.33 -11.65 14.49
CA GLU A 9 6.24 -12.38 15.37
C GLU A 9 7.72 -12.25 14.96
N ILE A 10 8.03 -12.35 13.67
CA ILE A 10 9.39 -12.19 13.15
C ILE A 10 9.92 -10.79 13.51
N LEU A 11 9.15 -9.75 13.21
CA LEU A 11 9.53 -8.36 13.49
C LEU A 11 9.67 -8.09 14.99
N GLN A 12 8.79 -8.65 15.83
CA GLN A 12 8.91 -8.56 17.28
C GLN A 12 10.16 -9.27 17.80
N LYS A 13 10.46 -10.49 17.33
CA LYS A 13 11.66 -11.24 17.72
C LYS A 13 12.92 -10.48 17.31
N LEU A 14 12.95 -9.91 16.11
CA LEU A 14 14.04 -9.07 15.63
C LEU A 14 14.25 -7.84 16.50
N ALA A 15 13.19 -7.06 16.73
CA ALA A 15 13.26 -5.82 17.51
C ALA A 15 13.68 -6.06 18.96
N LYS A 16 13.03 -7.02 19.63
CA LYS A 16 13.22 -7.23 21.08
C LYS A 16 14.43 -8.08 21.44
N LYS A 17 14.81 -9.06 20.63
CA LYS A 17 15.82 -10.07 21.02
C LYS A 17 17.16 -9.95 20.29
N LYS A 18 17.21 -9.27 19.14
CA LYS A 18 18.41 -9.26 18.28
C LYS A 18 18.97 -7.86 18.07
N ILE A 19 18.11 -6.92 17.67
CA ILE A 19 18.56 -5.57 17.26
C ILE A 19 18.50 -4.58 18.42
N HIS A 20 17.50 -4.67 19.31
CA HIS A 20 17.28 -3.75 20.43
C HIS A 20 17.18 -2.28 19.99
N LYS A 21 16.64 -2.03 18.78
CA LYS A 21 16.37 -0.71 18.20
C LYS A 21 14.96 -0.68 17.60
N PRO A 22 14.38 0.51 17.41
CA PRO A 22 13.12 0.64 16.68
C PRO A 22 13.24 0.09 15.27
N ILE A 23 12.21 -0.66 14.87
CA ILE A 23 12.06 -1.28 13.56
C ILE A 23 10.71 -0.87 13.01
N TYR A 24 10.68 -0.54 11.73
CA TYR A 24 9.48 -0.20 11.00
C TYR A 24 9.38 -1.07 9.76
N LEU A 25 8.16 -1.46 9.42
CA LEU A 25 7.84 -1.98 8.10
C LEU A 25 7.08 -0.91 7.34
N PHE A 26 7.56 -0.58 6.15
CA PHE A 26 6.91 0.34 5.23
C PHE A 26 6.47 -0.38 3.98
N ASN A 27 5.38 0.07 3.38
CA ASN A 27 5.07 -0.31 2.02
C ASN A 27 5.89 0.49 1.00
N GLN A 28 5.84 0.08 -0.27
CA GLN A 28 6.48 0.79 -1.39
C GLN A 28 6.09 2.27 -1.54
N HIS A 29 4.96 2.69 -0.95
CA HIS A 29 4.45 4.07 -1.01
C HIS A 29 4.80 4.89 0.25
N GLY A 30 5.67 4.38 1.14
CA GLY A 30 6.10 5.10 2.34
C GLY A 30 5.09 5.08 3.48
N ARG A 31 4.09 4.18 3.46
CA ARG A 31 3.13 4.02 4.55
C ARG A 31 3.61 2.99 5.56
N ILE A 32 3.46 3.29 6.85
CA ILE A 32 3.79 2.34 7.91
C ILE A 32 2.79 1.17 7.89
N LEU A 33 3.31 -0.04 7.77
CA LEU A 33 2.58 -1.30 7.97
C LEU A 33 2.76 -1.81 9.40
N TYR A 34 3.89 -1.52 10.04
CA TYR A 34 4.17 -1.86 11.43
C TYR A 34 5.28 -1.01 12.04
N THR A 35 5.23 -0.85 13.35
CA THR A 35 6.32 -0.32 14.16
C THR A 35 6.50 -1.12 15.44
N SER A 36 7.76 -1.36 15.83
CA SER A 36 8.09 -1.96 17.13
C SER A 36 8.09 -0.96 18.28
N HIS A 37 7.92 0.34 18.02
CA HIS A 37 7.97 1.40 19.02
C HIS A 37 6.73 2.30 18.95
N PRO A 38 5.99 2.48 20.06
CA PRO A 38 4.72 3.22 20.06
C PRO A 38 4.88 4.75 19.93
N MET A 39 6.09 5.30 20.03
CA MET A 39 6.34 6.74 20.01
C MET A 39 7.16 7.11 18.77
N ILE A 40 6.53 7.78 17.81
CA ILE A 40 7.20 8.37 16.65
C ILE A 40 7.35 9.86 16.93
N THR A 41 8.57 10.35 17.09
CA THR A 41 8.84 11.76 17.42
C THR A 41 9.21 12.62 16.22
N SER A 42 9.54 12.05 15.06
CA SER A 42 9.55 12.79 13.79
C SER A 42 9.24 11.89 12.57
N LEU A 43 8.30 12.34 11.73
CA LEU A 43 7.86 11.66 10.50
C LEU A 43 8.73 12.00 9.28
N GLU A 44 9.63 12.98 9.35
CA GLU A 44 10.23 13.59 8.16
C GLU A 44 10.96 12.59 7.25
N TRP A 45 11.60 11.59 7.85
CA TRP A 45 12.31 10.55 7.10
C TRP A 45 11.37 9.54 6.42
N MET A 46 10.08 9.50 6.73
CA MET A 46 9.13 8.63 6.02
C MET A 46 8.84 9.14 4.62
N HIS A 47 8.85 10.47 4.43
CA HIS A 47 8.62 11.07 3.13
C HIS A 47 9.77 10.83 2.15
N ILE A 48 10.99 10.55 2.63
CA ILE A 48 12.14 10.27 1.76
C ILE A 48 12.19 8.80 1.29
N LEU A 49 11.52 7.87 1.98
CA LEU A 49 11.60 6.45 1.67
C LEU A 49 11.16 6.09 0.24
N PRO A 50 10.04 6.62 -0.29
CA PRO A 50 9.61 6.32 -1.66
C PRO A 50 10.61 6.76 -2.73
N PHE A 51 11.50 7.72 -2.44
CA PHE A 51 12.48 8.23 -3.40
C PHE A 51 13.67 7.31 -3.60
N PHE A 52 13.97 6.41 -2.66
CA PHE A 52 15.12 5.53 -2.82
C PHE A 52 14.91 4.52 -3.95
N GLN A 53 13.67 4.05 -4.16
CA GLN A 53 13.28 3.02 -5.15
C GLN A 53 14.31 1.87 -5.26
N SER A 54 15.02 1.59 -4.17
CA SER A 54 16.24 0.79 -4.20
C SER A 54 15.92 -0.61 -3.74
N ARG A 55 16.23 -1.58 -4.61
CA ARG A 55 16.17 -3.01 -4.28
C ARG A 55 17.45 -3.53 -3.66
N THR A 56 18.32 -2.63 -3.19
CA THR A 56 19.55 -2.98 -2.47
C THR A 56 19.53 -2.43 -1.05
N THR A 57 20.20 -3.13 -0.13
CA THR A 57 20.38 -2.62 1.23
C THR A 57 21.14 -1.30 1.18
N HIS A 58 20.61 -0.29 1.85
CA HIS A 58 21.22 1.04 1.89
C HIS A 58 21.12 1.66 3.26
N PHE A 59 21.99 2.64 3.49
CA PHE A 59 22.16 3.31 4.77
C PHE A 59 22.19 4.81 4.52
N PHE A 60 21.57 5.57 5.41
CA PHE A 60 21.65 7.03 5.36
C PHE A 60 21.53 7.60 6.77
N SER A 61 21.76 8.90 6.87
CA SER A 61 21.64 9.65 8.12
C SER A 61 20.94 10.97 7.89
N MET A 62 20.10 11.37 8.85
CA MET A 62 19.50 12.69 8.88
C MET A 62 20.42 13.63 9.68
N ILE A 63 20.90 14.70 9.03
CA ILE A 63 21.84 15.66 9.64
C ILE A 63 21.22 16.32 10.89
N HIS A 64 19.99 16.82 10.77
CA HIS A 64 19.33 17.54 11.87
C HIS A 64 19.08 16.64 13.09
N ALA A 65 18.62 15.40 12.87
CA ALA A 65 18.25 14.47 13.91
C ALA A 65 19.45 13.70 14.48
N LYS A 66 20.62 13.78 13.83
CA LYS A 66 21.79 12.92 14.10
C LYS A 66 21.42 11.43 14.19
N GLN A 67 20.43 11.03 13.38
CA GLN A 67 19.86 9.70 13.38
C GLN A 67 20.30 8.95 12.13
N THR A 68 20.77 7.72 12.30
CA THR A 68 21.16 6.82 11.22
C THR A 68 20.08 5.78 10.97
N PHE A 69 19.99 5.32 9.73
CA PHE A 69 19.00 4.36 9.27
C PHE A 69 19.67 3.26 8.45
N SER A 70 19.19 2.04 8.62
CA SER A 70 19.50 0.90 7.75
C SER A 70 18.22 0.40 7.11
N ILE A 71 18.20 0.34 5.79
CA ILE A 71 17.02 -0.07 5.00
C ILE A 71 17.33 -1.39 4.31
N PHE A 72 16.40 -2.34 4.45
CA PHE A 72 16.45 -3.63 3.79
C PHE A 72 15.18 -3.80 2.95
N PRO A 73 15.31 -4.03 1.63
CA PRO A 73 14.16 -4.25 0.75
C PRO A 73 13.52 -5.61 1.02
N ILE A 74 12.19 -5.66 1.00
CA ILE A 74 11.37 -6.86 1.11
C ILE A 74 10.59 -7.00 -0.20
N ASP A 75 10.91 -8.01 -0.98
CA ASP A 75 10.36 -8.16 -2.32
C ASP A 75 8.87 -8.51 -2.29
N LEU A 76 8.09 -7.83 -3.13
CA LEU A 76 6.69 -8.14 -3.42
C LEU A 76 6.53 -8.81 -4.79
N ASN A 77 7.38 -8.43 -5.74
CA ASN A 77 7.57 -9.05 -7.05
C ASN A 77 8.90 -8.58 -7.65
N GLU A 78 9.12 -8.77 -8.95
CA GLU A 78 10.35 -8.38 -9.65
C GLU A 78 10.58 -6.86 -9.75
N GLN A 79 9.56 -6.04 -9.52
CA GLN A 79 9.61 -4.58 -9.71
C GLN A 79 9.33 -3.78 -8.43
N THR A 80 8.72 -4.41 -7.42
CA THR A 80 8.18 -3.72 -6.24
C THR A 80 8.68 -4.35 -4.96
N CYS A 81 8.98 -3.49 -3.97
CA CYS A 81 9.41 -3.92 -2.66
C CYS A 81 8.83 -3.03 -1.56
N ASP A 82 8.54 -3.67 -0.43
CA ASP A 82 8.36 -3.03 0.86
C ASP A 82 9.73 -2.81 1.51
N TYR A 83 9.77 -2.10 2.65
CA TYR A 83 11.02 -1.75 3.30
C TYR A 83 11.00 -2.05 4.80
N LEU A 84 11.98 -2.82 5.25
CA LEU A 84 12.34 -2.93 6.66
C LEU A 84 13.31 -1.80 6.99
N VAL A 85 12.92 -0.91 7.91
CA VAL A 85 13.73 0.22 8.34
C VAL A 85 14.12 0.04 9.80
N ILE A 86 15.43 0.07 10.06
CA ILE A 86 15.99 0.03 11.42
C ILE A 86 16.57 1.41 11.74
N LEU A 87 16.18 2.00 12.87
CA LEU A 87 16.70 3.30 13.35
C LEU A 87 18.07 3.15 14.01
N ALA A 88 19.00 2.57 13.27
CA ALA A 88 20.42 2.48 13.61
C ALA A 88 21.23 2.13 12.35
N PHE A 89 22.50 2.51 12.33
CA PHE A 89 23.44 2.00 11.36
C PHE A 89 23.87 0.59 11.75
N ILE A 90 23.59 -0.38 10.87
CA ILE A 90 24.07 -1.76 11.00
C ILE A 90 25.37 -1.88 10.21
N HIS A 91 26.49 -1.99 10.92
CA HIS A 91 27.80 -2.01 10.29
C HIS A 91 27.98 -3.25 9.39
N PRO A 92 28.42 -3.12 8.11
CA PRO A 92 28.60 -4.24 7.16
C PRO A 92 29.53 -5.38 7.62
N GLN A 93 30.36 -5.11 8.63
CA GLN A 93 31.25 -6.10 9.25
C GLN A 93 30.55 -6.99 10.28
N ASN A 94 29.37 -6.61 10.79
CA ASN A 94 28.57 -7.45 11.67
C ASN A 94 27.85 -8.54 10.88
N LYS A 95 28.61 -9.52 10.39
CA LYS A 95 28.11 -10.60 9.52
C LYS A 95 26.99 -11.41 10.19
N THR A 96 27.08 -11.64 11.49
CA THR A 96 26.05 -12.36 12.25
C THR A 96 24.72 -11.61 12.22
N LEU A 97 24.72 -10.32 12.53
CA LEU A 97 23.49 -9.52 12.52
C LEU A 97 22.93 -9.36 11.11
N HIS A 98 23.79 -9.14 10.11
CA HIS A 98 23.38 -9.12 8.71
C HIS A 98 22.75 -10.43 8.26
N GLY A 99 23.30 -11.58 8.64
CA GLY A 99 22.73 -12.89 8.32
C GLY A 99 21.35 -13.10 8.97
N ILE A 100 21.18 -12.65 10.21
CA ILE A 100 19.89 -12.71 10.92
C ILE A 100 18.85 -11.83 10.21
N ILE A 101 19.21 -10.59 9.87
CA ILE A 101 18.32 -9.66 9.17
C ILE A 101 17.98 -10.19 7.79
N ALA A 102 18.98 -10.65 7.02
CA ALA A 102 18.78 -11.18 5.68
C ALA A 102 17.84 -12.39 5.68
N LYS A 103 17.98 -13.30 6.65
CA LYS A 103 17.08 -14.44 6.80
C LYS A 103 15.63 -13.99 7.06
N ALA A 104 15.45 -13.05 7.99
CA ALA A 104 14.12 -12.55 8.31
C ALA A 104 13.48 -11.78 7.14
N VAL A 105 14.26 -10.93 6.46
CA VAL A 105 13.84 -10.22 5.24
C VAL A 105 13.41 -11.20 4.16
N ASN A 106 14.17 -12.28 3.93
CA ASN A 106 13.81 -13.30 2.95
C ASN A 106 12.51 -14.04 3.32
N GLU A 107 12.34 -14.44 4.59
CA GLU A 107 11.10 -15.04 5.08
C GLU A 107 9.90 -14.09 4.90
N MET A 108 10.10 -12.80 5.19
CA MET A 108 9.09 -11.76 4.95
C MET A 108 8.80 -11.60 3.46
N SER A 109 9.80 -11.53 2.59
CA SER A 109 9.60 -11.43 1.13
C SER A 109 8.73 -12.59 0.63
N ILE A 110 9.00 -13.83 1.06
CA ILE A 110 8.19 -14.99 0.65
C ILE A 110 6.73 -14.84 1.06
N ALA A 111 6.47 -14.44 2.31
CA ALA A 111 5.12 -14.25 2.81
C ALA A 111 4.41 -13.07 2.10
N ARG A 112 5.11 -11.95 1.92
CA ARG A 112 4.60 -10.74 1.27
C ARG A 112 4.34 -10.95 -0.22
N MET A 113 5.20 -11.66 -0.95
CA MET A 113 4.96 -12.04 -2.35
C MET A 113 3.66 -12.85 -2.51
N ARG A 114 3.41 -13.83 -1.63
CA ARG A 114 2.17 -14.62 -1.64
C ARG A 114 0.94 -13.76 -1.38
N GLN A 115 1.00 -12.93 -0.34
CA GLN A 115 -0.09 -12.01 0.01
C GLN A 115 -0.36 -11.01 -1.12
N TYR A 116 0.70 -10.47 -1.74
CA TYR A 116 0.60 -9.55 -2.86
C TYR A 116 -0.04 -10.22 -4.08
N ALA A 117 0.37 -11.43 -4.45
CA ALA A 117 -0.22 -12.17 -5.57
C ALA A 117 -1.72 -12.47 -5.35
N ALA A 118 -2.11 -12.86 -4.13
CA ALA A 118 -3.52 -13.07 -3.78
C ALA A 118 -4.33 -11.78 -3.89
N LEU A 119 -3.79 -10.66 -3.41
CA LEU A 119 -4.44 -9.35 -3.48
C LEU A 119 -4.62 -8.89 -4.93
N GLN A 120 -3.59 -9.00 -5.76
CA GLN A 120 -3.66 -8.64 -7.18
C GLN A 120 -4.67 -9.51 -7.93
N THR A 121 -4.78 -10.79 -7.58
CA THR A 121 -5.80 -11.69 -8.15
C THR A 121 -7.21 -11.26 -7.75
N ALA A 122 -7.44 -10.99 -6.46
CA ALA A 122 -8.73 -10.52 -5.96
C ALA A 122 -9.12 -9.16 -6.58
N LYS A 123 -8.16 -8.24 -6.72
CA LYS A 123 -8.32 -6.94 -7.37
C LYS A 123 -8.74 -7.09 -8.83
N ARG A 124 -8.07 -7.95 -9.60
CA ARG A 124 -8.43 -8.24 -11.00
C ARG A 124 -9.85 -8.80 -11.11
N ALA A 125 -10.21 -9.78 -10.27
CA ALA A 125 -11.55 -10.35 -10.25
C ALA A 125 -12.61 -9.29 -9.90
N ARG A 126 -12.34 -8.44 -8.89
CA ARG A 126 -13.21 -7.32 -8.49
C ARG A 126 -13.44 -6.34 -9.63
N ASN A 127 -12.37 -5.88 -10.27
CA ASN A 127 -12.45 -4.91 -11.37
C ASN A 127 -13.15 -5.51 -12.60
N GLU A 128 -12.90 -6.78 -12.92
CA GLU A 128 -13.59 -7.47 -14.01
C GLU A 128 -15.10 -7.61 -13.74
N GLY A 129 -15.48 -7.97 -12.51
CA GLY A 129 -16.88 -8.03 -12.09
C GLY A 129 -17.57 -6.66 -12.23
N PHE A 130 -16.95 -5.60 -11.72
CA PHE A 130 -17.44 -4.23 -11.83
C PHE A 130 -17.65 -3.80 -13.28
N ARG A 131 -16.67 -4.08 -14.15
CA ARG A 131 -16.77 -3.77 -15.59
C ARG A 131 -17.96 -4.48 -16.25
N LYS A 132 -18.11 -5.79 -16.01
CA LYS A 132 -19.20 -6.60 -16.59
C LYS A 132 -20.59 -6.05 -16.23
N TRP A 133 -20.75 -5.51 -15.02
CA TRP A 133 -21.99 -4.90 -14.57
C TRP A 133 -22.29 -3.55 -15.21
N ILE A 134 -21.31 -2.64 -15.23
CA ILE A 134 -21.48 -1.34 -15.90
C ILE A 134 -21.84 -1.54 -17.38
N GLU A 135 -21.22 -2.51 -18.04
CA GLU A 135 -21.43 -2.79 -19.46
C GLU A 135 -22.72 -3.60 -19.73
N ARG A 136 -23.50 -3.94 -18.69
CA ARG A 136 -24.71 -4.79 -18.78
C ARG A 136 -24.47 -6.12 -19.50
N ALA A 137 -23.22 -6.59 -19.54
CA ALA A 137 -22.85 -7.88 -20.11
C ALA A 137 -23.36 -9.05 -19.24
N SER A 138 -23.78 -8.78 -18.00
CA SER A 138 -24.68 -9.61 -17.22
C SER A 138 -26.14 -9.36 -17.67
N SER A 139 -26.55 -9.99 -18.76
CA SER A 139 -27.87 -9.84 -19.37
C SER A 139 -29.01 -10.56 -18.63
N SER A 140 -28.77 -11.12 -17.45
CA SER A 140 -29.83 -11.58 -16.57
C SER A 140 -30.16 -10.49 -15.56
N GLN A 141 -31.42 -10.42 -15.15
CA GLN A 141 -31.99 -9.57 -14.10
C GLN A 141 -31.31 -9.82 -12.74
N GLN A 142 -30.00 -9.59 -12.62
CA GLN A 142 -29.31 -9.65 -11.35
C GLN A 142 -29.67 -8.40 -10.58
N ASP A 143 -30.30 -8.64 -9.42
CA ASP A 143 -30.73 -7.62 -8.48
C ASP A 143 -29.53 -6.70 -8.15
N PRO A 144 -29.64 -5.38 -8.37
CA PRO A 144 -28.62 -4.40 -7.97
C PRO A 144 -28.14 -4.58 -6.52
N LEU A 145 -29.02 -5.07 -5.63
CA LEU A 145 -28.68 -5.42 -4.24
C LEU A 145 -27.65 -6.55 -4.14
N HIS A 146 -27.87 -7.65 -4.87
CA HIS A 146 -26.95 -8.80 -4.87
C HIS A 146 -25.60 -8.41 -5.48
N PHE A 147 -25.61 -7.52 -6.47
CA PHE A 147 -24.37 -7.01 -7.05
C PHE A 147 -23.61 -6.13 -6.06
N ALA A 148 -24.27 -5.14 -5.43
CA ALA A 148 -23.65 -4.29 -4.41
C ALA A 148 -22.97 -5.12 -3.30
N GLN A 149 -23.69 -6.12 -2.77
CA GLN A 149 -23.17 -7.04 -1.74
C GLN A 149 -21.94 -7.81 -2.22
N ALA A 150 -21.87 -8.21 -3.50
CA ALA A 150 -20.71 -8.92 -4.05
C ALA A 150 -19.42 -8.07 -4.07
N PHE A 151 -19.53 -6.74 -4.04
CA PHE A 151 -18.38 -5.83 -3.90
C PHE A 151 -18.15 -5.35 -2.48
N GLY A 152 -18.94 -5.85 -1.52
CA GLY A 152 -18.93 -5.39 -0.14
C GLY A 152 -19.59 -4.02 0.06
N LEU A 153 -20.36 -3.55 -0.93
CA LEU A 153 -21.16 -2.33 -0.82
C LEU A 153 -22.48 -2.66 -0.12
N ASN A 154 -22.91 -1.77 0.77
CA ASN A 154 -24.22 -1.84 1.39
C ASN A 154 -25.23 -1.05 0.56
N ALA A 155 -26.23 -1.73 0.01
CA ALA A 155 -27.26 -1.10 -0.82
C ALA A 155 -28.14 -0.08 -0.07
N GLU A 156 -28.17 -0.11 1.26
CA GLU A 156 -28.92 0.85 2.08
C GLU A 156 -28.15 2.17 2.27
N TYR A 157 -26.86 2.20 1.94
CA TYR A 157 -26.02 3.37 2.11
C TYR A 157 -25.94 4.21 0.84
N ARG A 158 -25.78 5.52 1.03
CA ARG A 158 -25.48 6.46 -0.05
C ARG A 158 -23.97 6.54 -0.24
N TYR A 159 -23.57 6.69 -1.49
CA TYR A 159 -22.16 6.74 -1.87
C TYR A 159 -21.88 8.00 -2.68
N LEU A 160 -20.79 8.69 -2.34
CA LEU A 160 -20.14 9.63 -3.23
C LEU A 160 -19.35 8.84 -4.28
N CYS A 161 -19.66 9.06 -5.56
CA CYS A 161 -18.92 8.49 -6.68
C CYS A 161 -17.97 9.54 -7.25
N MET A 162 -16.67 9.25 -7.21
CA MET A 162 -15.64 10.06 -7.84
C MET A 162 -15.03 9.27 -8.98
N ILE A 163 -14.97 9.89 -10.16
CA ILE A 163 -14.37 9.29 -11.35
C ILE A 163 -13.18 10.14 -11.74
N CYS A 164 -12.02 9.50 -11.82
CA CYS A 164 -10.77 10.13 -12.22
C CYS A 164 -10.27 9.43 -13.48
N GLN A 165 -9.83 10.20 -14.46
CA GLN A 165 -9.19 9.69 -15.67
C GLN A 165 -7.73 10.11 -15.66
N LEU A 166 -6.83 9.21 -16.09
CA LEU A 166 -5.43 9.55 -16.26
C LEU A 166 -5.29 10.50 -17.46
N ASP A 167 -4.59 11.64 -17.29
CA ASP A 167 -4.36 12.56 -18.40
C ASP A 167 -3.63 11.85 -19.56
N GLU A 168 -4.18 11.95 -20.77
CA GLU A 168 -3.53 11.48 -21.98
C GLU A 168 -2.30 12.36 -22.27
N ARG A 169 -1.09 11.81 -22.07
CA ARG A 169 0.11 12.48 -22.56
C ARG A 169 0.15 12.39 -24.09
N SER A 170 0.33 13.53 -24.75
CA SER A 170 0.35 13.69 -26.22
C SER A 170 1.48 12.92 -26.92
N ASP A 171 2.44 12.41 -26.17
CA ASP A 171 3.45 11.52 -26.72
C ASP A 171 2.87 10.11 -26.76
N THR A 172 2.89 9.50 -27.94
CA THR A 172 2.59 8.10 -28.27
C THR A 172 3.53 7.11 -27.57
N THR A 173 3.90 7.38 -26.31
CA THR A 173 4.65 6.48 -25.46
C THR A 173 3.80 5.26 -25.15
N CYS A 174 4.07 4.20 -25.93
CA CYS A 174 3.75 2.78 -25.71
C CYS A 174 2.64 2.52 -24.68
N PHE A 175 1.48 2.05 -25.13
CA PHE A 175 0.35 1.59 -24.31
C PHE A 175 0.76 0.87 -23.01
N MET A 176 1.83 0.05 -23.05
CA MET A 176 2.41 -0.62 -21.88
C MET A 176 2.86 0.37 -20.78
N LYS A 177 3.50 1.48 -21.14
CA LYS A 177 3.93 2.52 -20.19
C LYS A 177 2.73 3.22 -19.54
N GLN A 178 1.69 3.54 -20.32
CA GLN A 178 0.47 4.13 -19.77
C GLN A 178 -0.22 3.16 -18.81
N GLN A 179 -0.31 1.87 -19.16
CA GLN A 179 -0.87 0.85 -18.28
C GLN A 179 -0.03 0.69 -17.00
N MET A 180 1.30 0.70 -17.08
CA MET A 180 2.16 0.65 -15.90
C MET A 180 1.96 1.86 -14.97
N VAL A 181 1.82 3.06 -15.53
CA VAL A 181 1.55 4.28 -14.75
C VAL A 181 0.18 4.18 -14.07
N LEU A 182 -0.84 3.73 -14.79
CA LEU A 182 -2.16 3.50 -14.22
C LEU A 182 -2.10 2.49 -13.07
N ASP A 183 -1.45 1.34 -13.26
CA ASP A 183 -1.32 0.31 -12.23
C ASP A 183 -0.63 0.87 -10.97
N GLN A 184 0.44 1.67 -11.13
CA GLN A 184 1.13 2.34 -10.02
C GLN A 184 0.25 3.37 -9.31
N MET A 185 -0.51 4.17 -10.05
CA MET A 185 -1.44 5.14 -9.46
C MET A 185 -2.57 4.45 -8.70
N VAL A 186 -3.13 3.38 -9.26
CA VAL A 186 -4.19 2.59 -8.61
C VAL A 186 -3.63 1.94 -7.35
N ASP A 187 -2.45 1.34 -7.38
CA ASP A 187 -1.81 0.78 -6.17
C ASP A 187 -1.55 1.86 -5.10
N LEU A 188 -1.13 3.05 -5.50
CA LEU A 188 -0.95 4.19 -4.59
C LEU A 188 -2.28 4.60 -3.94
N LEU A 189 -3.34 4.77 -4.73
CA LEU A 189 -4.68 5.11 -4.25
C LEU A 189 -5.25 4.03 -3.33
N GLU A 190 -5.11 2.75 -3.69
CA GLU A 190 -5.54 1.64 -2.83
C GLU A 190 -4.79 1.62 -1.51
N SER A 191 -3.49 1.94 -1.51
CA SER A 191 -2.72 2.07 -0.28
C SER A 191 -3.25 3.19 0.62
N ALA A 192 -3.95 4.17 0.05
CA ALA A 192 -4.58 5.30 0.73
C ALA A 192 -5.93 5.00 1.36
N LEU A 193 -6.73 4.11 0.76
CA LEU A 193 -8.09 3.82 1.22
C LEU A 193 -8.20 3.46 2.72
N PRO A 194 -7.29 2.67 3.34
CA PRO A 194 -7.40 2.36 4.76
C PRO A 194 -7.27 3.57 5.70
N SER A 195 -6.65 4.66 5.22
CA SER A 195 -6.53 5.92 5.96
C SER A 195 -7.69 6.87 5.68
N CYS A 196 -8.57 6.53 4.75
CA CYS A 196 -9.75 7.32 4.43
C CYS A 196 -10.67 7.37 5.67
N PRO A 197 -11.23 8.54 6.03
CA PRO A 197 -12.14 8.67 7.16
C PRO A 197 -13.45 7.90 6.99
N PHE A 198 -13.73 7.41 5.77
CA PHE A 198 -14.95 6.72 5.38
C PHE A 198 -14.62 5.44 4.62
N PRO A 199 -15.44 4.38 4.72
CA PRO A 199 -15.31 3.21 3.87
C PRO A 199 -15.29 3.62 2.40
N ALA A 200 -14.23 3.23 1.69
CA ALA A 200 -14.00 3.63 0.32
C ALA A 200 -13.53 2.42 -0.51
N PHE A 201 -14.01 2.35 -1.74
CA PHE A 201 -13.81 1.26 -2.67
C PHE A 201 -13.27 1.84 -3.97
N LEU A 202 -12.16 1.29 -4.46
CA LEU A 202 -11.59 1.68 -5.76
C LEU A 202 -11.85 0.59 -6.80
N PHE A 203 -12.36 1.00 -7.94
CA PHE A 203 -12.51 0.20 -9.13
C PHE A 203 -11.74 0.82 -10.29
N VAL A 204 -11.39 0.00 -11.28
CA VAL A 204 -10.70 0.46 -12.50
C VAL A 204 -11.48 0.00 -13.71
N LYS A 205 -11.69 0.90 -14.67
CA LYS A 205 -12.28 0.61 -15.97
C LYS A 205 -11.49 1.33 -17.06
N GLY A 206 -10.71 0.59 -17.84
CA GLY A 206 -9.81 1.19 -18.82
C GLY A 206 -8.78 2.06 -18.13
N ASP A 207 -8.72 3.33 -18.51
CA ASP A 207 -7.89 4.40 -17.94
C ASP A 207 -8.56 5.20 -16.81
N MET A 208 -9.80 4.84 -16.44
CA MET A 208 -10.55 5.49 -15.38
C MET A 208 -10.44 4.73 -14.05
N GLY A 209 -10.14 5.47 -12.99
CA GLY A 209 -10.36 5.05 -11.60
C GLY A 209 -11.72 5.52 -11.11
N VAL A 210 -12.49 4.63 -10.48
CA VAL A 210 -13.78 4.93 -9.86
C VAL A 210 -13.69 4.69 -8.37
N VAL A 211 -13.81 5.75 -7.57
CA VAL A 211 -13.84 5.66 -6.10
C VAL A 211 -15.29 5.82 -5.64
N LEU A 212 -15.79 4.82 -4.93
CA LEU A 212 -17.05 4.90 -4.20
C LEU A 212 -16.75 5.07 -2.72
N MET A 213 -17.31 6.10 -2.10
CA MET A 213 -17.09 6.40 -0.69
C MET A 213 -18.42 6.52 0.03
N GLU A 214 -18.56 5.83 1.16
CA GLU A 214 -19.78 5.89 1.96
C GLU A 214 -20.02 7.30 2.51
N GLU A 215 -21.23 7.81 2.29
CA GLU A 215 -21.67 9.08 2.86
C GLU A 215 -22.00 8.87 4.35
N THR A 216 -21.04 9.16 5.23
CA THR A 216 -21.30 9.15 6.68
C THR A 216 -21.35 10.58 7.20
N GLY A 217 -22.56 11.11 7.39
CA GLY A 217 -22.78 12.46 7.93
C GLY A 217 -23.16 13.50 6.88
N SER A 218 -23.09 14.79 7.24
CA SER A 218 -23.50 15.89 6.36
C SER A 218 -22.38 16.30 5.38
N TRP A 219 -22.73 16.77 4.17
CA TRP A 219 -21.75 17.17 3.15
C TRP A 219 -20.67 18.17 3.62
N PRO A 220 -20.96 19.18 4.47
CA PRO A 220 -19.92 20.07 5.02
C PRO A 220 -18.88 19.32 5.87
N GLU A 221 -19.31 18.32 6.65
CA GLU A 221 -18.41 17.49 7.46
C GLU A 221 -17.59 16.52 6.61
N VAL A 222 -18.22 15.93 5.59
CA VAL A 222 -17.58 15.03 4.62
C VAL A 222 -16.51 15.79 3.81
N SER A 223 -16.86 16.95 3.26
CA SER A 223 -15.94 17.80 2.49
C SER A 223 -14.77 18.32 3.34
N GLY A 224 -15.01 18.78 4.56
CA GLY A 224 -13.94 19.22 5.46
C GLY A 224 -12.93 18.09 5.78
N ARG A 225 -13.43 16.87 6.02
CA ARG A 225 -12.56 15.70 6.25
C ARG A 225 -11.80 15.26 5.00
N LEU A 226 -12.44 15.34 3.82
CA LEU A 226 -11.79 15.01 2.55
C LEU A 226 -10.69 16.01 2.17
N SER A 227 -10.92 17.30 2.37
CA SER A 227 -9.92 18.34 2.13
C SER A 227 -8.70 18.24 3.06
N SER A 228 -8.84 17.58 4.22
CA SER A 228 -7.72 17.27 5.11
C SER A 228 -6.99 15.95 4.79
N PHE A 229 -7.57 15.13 3.91
CA PHE A 229 -7.06 13.82 3.53
C PHE A 229 -6.22 13.84 2.25
N PHE A 230 -6.64 14.64 1.26
CA PHE A 230 -5.86 14.94 0.05
C PHE A 230 -4.80 16.01 0.34
#